data_AF-A0AA95MH75-F1
#
_entry.id   AF-A0AA95MH75-F1
#
_cell.length_a   1.000
_cell.length_b   1.000
_cell.length_c   1.000
_cell.angle_alpha   90.00
_cell.angle_beta   90.00
_cell.angle_gamma   90.00
#
_symmetry.space_group_name_H-M   'P 1'
#
loop_
_entity.id
_entity.type
_entity.pdbx_description
1 polymer ?
#
loop_
_entity_poly.entity_id
_entity_poly.type
_entity_poly.pdbx_seq_one_letter_code
_entity_poly.pdbx_strand_id
1 'polypeptide(L)' 'MYGGRDMTELSMLAKSDWQDNELAFFHHSLQQIAPYLNSEGQTIHREIIEEIENRGGIKR' A
#
# COMPACT_ATOMS: atom_id res chain seq x y z
N MET A 1 1.51 6.94 15.80
CA MET A 1 0.26 6.26 15.39
C MET A 1 -0.02 6.74 13.98
N TYR A 2 -0.25 5.84 13.02
CA TYR A 2 -0.58 6.24 11.66
C TYR A 2 -1.91 7.02 11.68
N GLY A 3 -1.94 8.17 11.02
CA GLY A 3 -3.09 9.09 11.02
C GLY A 3 -3.81 9.20 9.67
N GLY A 4 -3.49 8.32 8.72
CA GLY A 4 -4.16 8.23 7.42
C GLY A 4 -5.37 7.30 7.45
N ARG A 5 -5.98 7.09 6.28
CA ARG A 5 -7.13 6.19 6.11
C ARG A 5 -6.72 4.73 6.31
N ASP A 6 -7.62 3.93 6.86
CA ASP A 6 -7.36 2.50 7.07
C ASP A 6 -7.53 1.66 5.79
N MET A 7 -7.14 0.39 5.83
CA MET A 7 -7.23 -0.50 4.66
C MET A 7 -8.65 -0.72 4.16
N THR A 8 -9.65 -0.67 5.03
CA THR A 8 -11.06 -0.84 4.64
C THR A 8 -11.50 0.33 3.80
N GLU A 9 -11.20 1.55 4.25
CA GLU A 9 -11.49 2.78 3.50
C GLU A 9 -10.73 2.81 2.17
N LEU A 10 -9.45 2.46 2.21
CA LEU A 10 -8.57 2.50 1.05
C LEU A 10 -8.86 1.39 0.02
N SER A 11 -9.41 0.25 0.45
CA SER A 11 -9.78 -0.86 -0.44
C SER A 11 -10.90 -0.49 -1.42
N MET A 12 -11.71 0.52 -1.08
CA MET A 12 -12.79 1.03 -1.93
C MET A 12 -12.33 2.10 -2.93
N LEU A 13 -11.06 2.51 -2.86
CA LEU A 13 -10.49 3.58 -3.67
C LEU A 13 -9.45 3.02 -4.64
N ALA A 14 -9.27 3.70 -5.78
CA ALA A 14 -8.19 3.40 -6.69
C ALA A 14 -6.83 3.69 -6.01
N LYS A 15 -5.79 2.91 -6.31
CA LYS A 15 -4.44 3.15 -5.75
C LYS A 15 -3.89 4.52 -6.11
N SER A 16 -4.29 5.08 -7.26
CA SER A 16 -4.00 6.46 -7.67
C SER A 16 -4.51 7.52 -6.68
N ASP A 17 -5.57 7.22 -5.92
CA ASP A 17 -6.17 8.14 -4.95
C ASP A 17 -5.56 8.00 -3.55
N TRP A 18 -4.63 7.07 -3.37
CA TRP A 18 -3.90 6.89 -2.12
C TRP A 18 -2.83 7.98 -1.99
N GLN A 19 -2.64 8.49 -0.79
CA GLN A 19 -1.58 9.44 -0.51
C GLN A 19 -0.25 8.71 -0.32
N ASP A 20 0.86 9.41 -0.57
CA ASP A 20 2.21 8.81 -0.53
C ASP A 20 2.55 8.23 0.85
N ASN A 21 2.09 8.85 1.94
CA ASN A 21 2.26 8.33 3.30
C ASN A 21 1.49 7.03 3.55
N GLU A 22 0.33 6.85 2.93
CA GLU A 22 -0.51 5.64 3.03
C GLU A 22 0.15 4.51 2.23
N LEU A 23 0.59 4.79 1.00
CA LEU A 23 1.37 3.85 0.19
C LEU A 23 2.65 3.41 0.91
N ALA A 24 3.40 4.34 1.49
CA ALA A 24 4.62 4.03 2.26
C ALA A 24 4.32 3.16 3.48
N PHE A 25 3.27 3.51 4.22
CA PHE A 25 2.89 2.79 5.43
C PHE A 25 2.48 1.35 5.10
N PHE A 26 1.55 1.15 4.17
CA PHE A 26 1.05 -0.18 3.85
C PHE A 26 2.07 -1.02 3.07
N HIS A 27 2.89 -0.42 2.21
CA HIS A 27 4.03 -1.12 1.61
C HIS A 27 4.96 -1.68 2.69
N HIS A 28 5.34 -0.86 3.67
CA HIS A 28 6.21 -1.27 4.76
C HIS A 28 5.57 -2.35 5.64
N SER A 29 4.30 -2.18 6.03
CA SER A 29 3.57 -3.16 6.84
C SER A 29 3.43 -4.50 6.12
N LEU A 30 3.02 -4.51 4.85
CA LEU A 30 2.84 -5.73 4.07
C LEU A 30 4.17 -6.42 3.77
N GLN A 31 5.26 -5.66 3.56
CA GLN A 31 6.59 -6.24 3.40
C GLN A 31 7.04 -7.04 4.63
N GLN A 32 6.75 -6.58 5.84
CA GLN A 32 7.14 -7.29 7.08
C GLN A 32 6.42 -8.63 7.26
N ILE A 33 5.17 -8.73 6.78
CA ILE A 33 4.33 -9.92 6.93
C ILE A 33 4.16 -10.70 5.63
N ALA A 34 4.93 -10.37 4.58
CA ALA A 34 4.81 -10.95 3.25
C ALA A 34 4.74 -12.49 3.23
N PRO A 35 5.52 -13.25 4.03
CA PRO A 35 5.43 -14.71 4.06
C PRO A 35 4.07 -15.26 4.54
N TYR A 36 3.30 -14.44 5.25
CA TYR A 36 2.02 -14.81 5.86
C TYR A 36 0.81 -14.26 5.08
N LEU A 37 1.04 -13.47 4.03
CA LEU A 37 -0.05 -12.95 3.19
C LEU A 37 -0.64 -14.07 2.33
N ASN A 38 -1.97 -14.10 2.28
CA ASN A 38 -2.70 -14.91 1.31
C ASN A 38 -2.61 -14.28 -0.10
N SER A 39 -3.21 -14.92 -1.10
CA SER A 39 -3.20 -14.45 -2.49
C SER A 39 -3.77 -13.04 -2.68
N GLU A 40 -4.77 -12.67 -1.89
CA GLU A 40 -5.38 -11.34 -1.92
C GLU A 40 -4.43 -10.28 -1.35
N GLY A 41 -3.84 -10.53 -0.18
CA GLY A 41 -2.84 -9.65 0.44
C GLY A 41 -1.60 -9.46 -0.44
N GLN A 42 -1.15 -10.52 -1.12
CA GLN A 42 -0.07 -10.44 -2.10
C GLN A 42 -0.45 -9.57 -3.32
N THR A 43 -1.69 -9.68 -3.79
CA THR A 43 -2.19 -8.86 -4.91
C THR A 43 -2.23 -7.39 -4.52
N ILE A 44 -2.77 -7.07 -3.35
CA ILE A 44 -2.79 -5.70 -2.80
C ILE A 44 -1.38 -5.15 -2.66
N HIS A 45 -0.44 -5.94 -2.12
CA HIS A 45 0.95 -5.51 -1.95
C HIS A 45 1.60 -5.18 -3.29
N ARG A 46 1.38 -6.02 -4.31
CA ARG A 46 1.88 -5.77 -5.67
C ARG A 46 1.31 -4.48 -6.27
N GLU A 47 0.01 -4.26 -6.18
CA GLU A 47 -0.63 -3.03 -6.69
C GLU A 47 -0.07 -1.77 -6.02
N ILE A 48 0.23 -1.84 -4.72
CA ILE A 48 0.87 -0.73 -3.99
C ILE A 48 2.28 -0.48 -4.54
N ILE A 49 3.06 -1.54 -4.81
CA ILE A 49 4.40 -1.41 -5.40
C ILE A 49 4.32 -0.79 -6.80
N GLU A 50 3.43 -1.29 -7.66
CA GLU A 50 3.22 -0.77 -9.01
C GLU A 50 2.84 0.71 -8.99
N GLU A 51 1.96 1.12 -8.07
CA GLU A 51 1.59 2.53 -7.90
C GLU A 51 2.77 3.40 -7.45
N ILE A 52 3.59 2.90 -6.52
CA ILE A 52 4.81 3.59 -6.08
C ILE A 52 5.79 3.75 -7.25
N GLU A 53 5.99 2.70 -8.05
CA GLU A 53 6.86 2.73 -9.23
C GLU A 53 6.33 3.70 -10.29
N ASN A 54 5.01 3.72 -10.53
CA ASN A 54 4.36 4.65 -11.44
C ASN A 54 4.57 6.12 -11.03
N ARG A 55 4.65 6.40 -9.72
CA ARG A 55 4.96 7.74 -9.18
C ARG A 55 6.45 8.10 -9.25
N GLY A 56 7.32 7.17 -9.66
CA GLY A 56 8.77 7.35 -9.66
C GLY A 56 9.41 7.15 -8.27
N GLY A 57 8.74 6.38 -7.41
CA GLY A 57 9.15 6.11 -6.02
C GLY A 57 8.52 7.07 -5.00
N ILE A 58 8.59 6.70 -3.73
CA ILE A 58 8.14 7.55 -2.62
C ILE A 58 9.28 8.49 -2.24
N LYS A 59 9.09 9.80 -2.42
CA LYS A 59 10.01 10.82 -1.89
C LYS A 59 9.75 10.96 -0.39
N ARG A 60 10.80 10.73 0.40
CA ARG A 60 10.78 10.71 1.85
C ARG A 60 10.76 12.11 2.45
#